data_AF-A0A661YC95-F1
#
_entry.id   AF-A0A661YC95-F1
#
_cell.length_a   1.000
_cell.length_b   1.000
_cell.length_c   1.000
_cell.angle_alpha   90.00
_cell.angle_beta   90.00
_cell.angle_gamma   90.00
#
_symmetry.space_group_name_H-M   'P 1'
#
loop_
_entity.id
_entity.type
_entity.pdbx_description
1 polymer ?
#
loop_
_entity_poly.entity_id
_entity_poly.type
_entity_poly.pdbx_seq_one_letter_code
_entity_poly.pdbx_strand_id
1 'polypeptide(L)'
;MAIPLLDVIDIKGKTITGDALLTQRRLANYLVADRQAHYHFTVKGNQPGLLADLILYFQERNDPDAVSVDSGHGRIETRKIWTSTELNDYLDFPWVGQVFVIERESINKKTGKISNETAYGVTSCNPEQASADKILKTNRDHWCIENSCHYIIDWNFDEDRSRIRTGYGPENVSRLRRFAVGLIKSKGVPSVAQKMRQLAMNVRSVLDYLRMTKNSSVSCVSPS
;
A
#
# COMPACT_ATOMS: atom_id res chain seq x y z
N MET A 1 -7.93 18.78 2.34
CA MET A 1 -7.00 18.85 3.49
C MET A 1 -6.03 17.69 3.30
N ALA A 2 -4.73 17.96 3.14
CA ALA A 2 -3.73 16.88 3.18
C ALA A 2 -3.81 16.23 4.56
N ILE A 3 -3.68 14.91 4.62
CA ILE A 3 -4.05 14.09 5.76
C ILE A 3 -3.31 14.62 7.01
N PRO A 4 -3.99 15.26 8.00
CA PRO A 4 -3.34 15.84 9.19
C PRO A 4 -2.49 14.82 9.98
N LEU A 5 -2.75 13.53 9.74
CA LEU A 5 -2.00 12.42 10.29
C LEU A 5 -0.51 12.44 9.91
N LEU A 6 -0.15 12.94 8.73
CA LEU A 6 1.24 12.90 8.29
C LEU A 6 2.10 13.98 8.97
N ASP A 7 1.51 15.06 9.49
CA ASP A 7 2.25 16.19 10.06
C ASP A 7 3.10 15.78 11.27
N VAL A 8 2.64 14.78 12.03
CA VAL A 8 3.32 14.29 13.23
C VAL A 8 4.32 13.17 12.97
N ILE A 9 4.44 12.71 11.73
CA ILE A 9 5.32 11.60 11.35
C ILE A 9 6.53 12.15 10.60
N ASP A 10 7.74 11.77 11.00
CA ASP A 10 8.94 12.08 10.22
C ASP A 10 9.00 11.22 8.96
N ILE A 11 8.79 11.87 7.82
CA ILE A 11 8.73 11.25 6.49
C ILE A 11 9.81 11.77 5.55
N LYS A 12 10.75 12.59 6.05
CA LYS A 12 11.81 13.17 5.21
C LYS A 12 12.65 12.07 4.57
N GLY A 13 12.85 12.16 3.26
CA GLY A 13 13.58 11.18 2.44
C GLY A 13 12.90 9.81 2.33
N LYS A 14 11.67 9.64 2.84
CA LYS A 14 10.89 8.40 2.71
C LYS A 14 10.03 8.45 1.46
N THR A 15 9.75 7.28 0.89
CA THR A 15 8.79 7.13 -0.20
C THR A 15 7.43 6.75 0.35
N ILE A 16 6.45 7.62 0.16
CA ILE A 16 5.05 7.38 0.52
C ILE A 16 4.35 6.75 -0.68
N THR A 17 3.80 5.56 -0.47
CA THR A 17 3.02 4.85 -1.50
C THR A 17 1.54 5.20 -1.34
N GLY A 18 0.88 5.44 -2.46
CA GLY A 18 -0.55 5.79 -2.49
C GLY A 18 -1.26 5.06 -3.61
N ASP A 19 -2.49 4.64 -3.32
CA ASP A 19 -3.38 4.07 -4.31
C ASP A 19 -3.89 5.14 -5.30
N ALA A 20 -4.79 4.72 -6.18
CA ALA A 20 -5.42 5.61 -7.14
C ALA A 20 -6.10 6.81 -6.46
N LEU A 21 -6.86 6.61 -5.39
CA LEU A 21 -7.60 7.68 -4.72
C LEU A 21 -6.67 8.74 -4.09
N LEU A 22 -5.48 8.34 -3.67
CA LEU A 22 -4.44 9.22 -3.13
C LEU A 22 -3.54 9.85 -4.20
N THR A 23 -3.67 9.44 -5.45
CA THR A 23 -2.97 10.07 -6.58
C THR A 23 -3.53 11.48 -6.83
N GLN A 24 -3.08 12.44 -6.04
CA GLN A 24 -3.59 13.81 -6.02
C GLN A 24 -2.44 14.81 -6.07
N ARG A 25 -2.56 15.82 -6.95
CA ARG A 25 -1.57 16.88 -7.14
C ARG A 25 -1.22 17.60 -5.82
N ARG A 26 -2.23 17.90 -5.00
CA ARG A 26 -2.04 18.55 -3.70
C ARG A 26 -1.23 17.68 -2.74
N LEU A 27 -1.44 16.37 -2.74
CA LEU A 27 -0.66 15.45 -1.91
C LEU A 27 0.78 15.34 -2.42
N ALA A 28 0.99 15.26 -3.73
CA ALA A 28 2.32 15.26 -4.35
C ALA A 28 3.13 16.51 -3.93
N ASN A 29 2.54 17.70 -4.07
CA ASN A 29 3.18 18.95 -3.64
C ASN A 29 3.53 18.95 -2.16
N TYR A 30 2.59 18.56 -1.30
CA TYR A 30 2.82 18.50 0.14
C TYR A 30 3.98 17.54 0.48
N LEU A 31 4.00 16.34 -0.11
CA LEU A 31 5.04 15.35 0.17
C LEU A 31 6.43 15.85 -0.26
N VAL A 32 6.55 16.37 -1.47
CA VAL A 32 7.85 16.75 -2.04
C VAL A 32 8.31 18.12 -1.55
N ALA A 33 7.48 19.16 -1.74
CA ALA A 33 7.86 20.54 -1.45
C ALA A 33 7.89 20.83 0.06
N ASP A 34 6.85 20.43 0.80
CA ASP A 34 6.72 20.81 2.21
C ASP A 34 7.43 19.82 3.14
N ARG A 35 7.41 18.53 2.80
CA ARG A 35 7.87 17.45 3.68
C ARG A 35 9.18 16.79 3.26
N GLN A 36 9.76 17.19 2.11
CA GLN A 36 11.01 16.62 1.57
C GLN A 36 10.98 15.08 1.50
N ALA A 37 9.80 14.53 1.20
CA ALA A 37 9.53 13.12 0.99
C ALA A 37 9.34 12.84 -0.50
N HIS A 38 9.25 11.56 -0.85
CA HIS A 38 8.94 11.12 -2.20
C HIS A 38 7.57 10.45 -2.24
N TYR A 39 6.95 10.41 -3.42
CA TYR A 39 5.74 9.62 -3.65
C TYR A 39 5.97 8.52 -4.68
N HIS A 40 5.18 7.45 -4.55
CA HIS A 40 4.98 6.42 -5.58
C HIS A 40 3.47 6.18 -5.69
N PHE A 41 2.87 6.63 -6.79
CA PHE A 41 1.43 6.65 -6.98
C PHE A 41 0.98 5.80 -8.16
N THR A 42 -0.11 5.06 -7.95
CA THR A 42 -0.74 4.25 -9.01
C THR A 42 -1.83 5.05 -9.70
N VAL A 43 -1.70 5.25 -11.01
CA VAL A 43 -2.63 6.03 -11.83
C VAL A 43 -3.73 5.11 -12.36
N LYS A 44 -5.00 5.48 -12.13
CA LYS A 44 -6.20 4.81 -12.67
C LYS A 44 -7.20 5.84 -13.22
N GLY A 45 -8.44 5.43 -13.44
CA GLY A 45 -9.48 6.27 -14.07
C GLY A 45 -9.85 7.56 -13.34
N ASN A 46 -9.41 7.75 -12.09
CA ASN A 46 -9.59 9.03 -11.38
C ASN A 46 -8.61 10.13 -11.82
N GLN A 47 -7.62 9.80 -12.66
CA GLN A 47 -6.70 10.73 -13.32
C GLN A 47 -6.70 10.46 -14.83
N PRO A 48 -7.82 10.72 -15.55
CA PRO A 48 -8.04 10.21 -16.90
C PRO A 48 -7.04 10.75 -17.93
N GLY A 49 -6.66 12.03 -17.86
CA GLY A 49 -5.67 12.62 -18.76
C GLY A 49 -4.29 11.98 -18.58
N LEU A 50 -3.79 12.01 -17.34
CA LEU A 50 -2.52 11.36 -16.99
C LEU A 50 -2.49 9.88 -17.39
N LEU A 51 -3.59 9.14 -17.14
CA LEU A 51 -3.68 7.75 -17.53
C LEU A 51 -3.60 7.57 -19.05
N ALA A 52 -4.30 8.41 -19.83
CA ALA A 52 -4.27 8.34 -21.28
C ALA A 52 -2.87 8.60 -21.85
N ASP A 53 -2.16 9.60 -21.31
CA ASP A 53 -0.78 9.90 -21.71
C ASP A 53 0.17 8.73 -21.42
N LEU A 54 0.05 8.11 -20.25
CA LEU A 54 0.85 6.94 -19.87
C LEU A 54 0.53 5.72 -20.74
N ILE A 55 -0.74 5.45 -21.01
CA ILE A 55 -1.16 4.34 -21.89
C ILE A 55 -0.59 4.55 -23.29
N LEU A 56 -0.72 5.75 -23.85
CA LEU A 56 -0.24 6.07 -25.19
C LEU A 56 1.28 5.88 -25.28
N TYR A 57 2.03 6.43 -24.33
CA TYR A 57 3.48 6.33 -24.32
C TYR A 57 3.98 4.88 -24.19
N PHE A 58 3.39 4.10 -23.29
CA PHE A 58 3.81 2.72 -23.04
C PHE A 58 3.17 1.70 -23.99
N GLN A 59 2.35 2.12 -24.95
CA GLN A 59 1.66 1.20 -25.87
C GLN A 59 2.63 0.33 -26.66
N GLU A 60 3.72 0.92 -27.15
CA GLU A 60 4.77 0.24 -27.92
C GLU A 60 6.07 0.19 -27.11
N ARG A 61 6.05 -0.62 -26.05
CA ARG A 61 7.21 -0.86 -25.18
C ARG A 61 8.07 -2.02 -25.68
N ASN A 62 9.39 -1.87 -25.59
CA ASN A 62 10.39 -2.90 -25.91
C ASN A 62 10.56 -3.87 -24.72
N ASP A 63 11.76 -4.44 -24.57
CA ASP A 63 12.11 -5.27 -23.42
C ASP A 63 11.94 -4.51 -22.08
N PRO A 64 11.52 -5.19 -21.00
CA PRO A 64 11.35 -4.58 -19.69
C PRO A 64 12.68 -4.19 -19.06
N ASP A 65 12.67 -3.08 -18.32
CA ASP A 65 13.84 -2.60 -17.58
C ASP A 65 14.19 -3.52 -16.40
N ALA A 66 13.18 -4.17 -15.80
CA ALA A 66 13.38 -5.18 -14.78
C ALA A 66 12.26 -6.23 -14.77
N VAL A 67 12.61 -7.44 -14.32
CA VAL A 67 11.69 -8.58 -14.21
C VAL A 67 11.85 -9.26 -12.86
N SER A 68 10.73 -9.54 -12.21
CA SER A 68 10.67 -10.31 -10.96
C SER A 68 9.74 -11.49 -11.13
N VAL A 69 10.21 -12.69 -10.76
CA VAL A 69 9.41 -13.92 -10.77
C VAL A 69 9.28 -14.43 -9.34
N ASP A 70 8.05 -14.71 -8.93
CA ASP A 70 7.72 -15.28 -7.63
C ASP A 70 6.87 -16.54 -7.80
N SER A 71 7.02 -17.49 -6.88
CA SER A 71 6.36 -18.79 -6.97
C SER A 71 5.93 -19.21 -5.57
N GLY A 72 4.62 -19.19 -5.31
CA GLY A 72 4.09 -19.39 -3.96
C GLY A 72 2.57 -19.54 -3.96
N HIS A 73 2.00 -20.10 -2.89
CA HIS A 73 0.54 -20.21 -2.68
C HIS A 73 -0.25 -20.83 -3.87
N GLY A 74 0.38 -21.73 -4.62
CA GLY A 74 -0.23 -22.38 -5.79
C GLY A 74 -0.23 -21.55 -7.08
N ARG A 75 0.46 -20.41 -7.13
CA ARG A 75 0.60 -19.55 -8.32
C ARG A 75 2.07 -19.27 -8.63
N ILE A 76 2.35 -19.00 -9.90
CA ILE A 76 3.59 -18.38 -10.38
C ILE A 76 3.20 -16.97 -10.81
N GLU A 77 3.94 -15.96 -10.36
CA GLU A 77 3.70 -14.56 -10.71
C GLU A 77 4.94 -13.96 -11.33
N THR A 78 4.80 -13.45 -12.54
CA THR A 78 5.84 -12.71 -13.25
C THR A 78 5.44 -11.25 -13.30
N ARG A 79 6.32 -10.37 -12.81
CA ARG A 79 6.15 -8.93 -12.87
C ARG A 79 7.23 -8.33 -13.75
N LYS A 80 6.82 -7.50 -14.70
CA LYS A 80 7.70 -6.74 -15.59
C LYS A 80 7.44 -5.27 -15.39
N ILE A 81 8.47 -4.45 -15.41
CA ILE A 81 8.35 -3.00 -15.29
C ILE A 81 9.08 -2.31 -16.44
N TRP A 82 8.48 -1.21 -16.90
CA TRP A 82 9.09 -0.25 -17.78
C TRP A 82 8.96 1.12 -17.13
N THR A 83 10.02 1.90 -17.23
CA THR A 83 10.19 3.22 -16.63
C THR A 83 10.62 4.22 -17.69
N SER A 84 10.28 5.48 -17.51
CA SER A 84 10.76 6.54 -18.41
C SER A 84 10.79 7.89 -17.69
N THR A 85 11.61 8.79 -18.21
CA THR A 85 11.65 10.21 -17.85
C THR A 85 11.16 11.12 -18.97
N GLU A 86 10.92 10.57 -20.18
CA GLU A 86 10.56 11.33 -21.40
C GLU A 86 9.27 12.14 -21.27
N LEU A 87 8.36 11.69 -20.40
CA LEU A 87 7.10 12.38 -20.15
C LEU A 87 7.18 13.44 -19.04
N ASN A 88 8.28 13.55 -18.31
CA ASN A 88 8.34 14.37 -17.09
C ASN A 88 8.01 15.85 -17.34
N ASP A 89 8.52 16.42 -18.43
CA ASP A 89 8.30 17.83 -18.78
C ASP A 89 6.95 18.08 -19.47
N TYR A 90 6.33 17.03 -20.02
CA TYR A 90 5.05 17.11 -20.71
C TYR A 90 3.87 16.95 -19.75
N LEU A 91 4.00 16.06 -18.76
CA LEU A 91 2.91 15.75 -17.84
C LEU A 91 2.61 16.94 -16.93
N ASP A 92 1.36 17.37 -16.94
CA ASP A 92 0.84 18.22 -15.87
C ASP A 92 0.57 17.35 -14.62
N PHE A 93 1.64 16.92 -13.95
CA PHE A 93 1.61 16.34 -12.61
C PHE A 93 2.84 16.82 -11.81
N PRO A 94 2.71 17.21 -10.52
CA PRO A 94 3.83 17.82 -9.82
C PRO A 94 4.99 16.86 -9.53
N TRP A 95 6.22 17.34 -9.75
CA TRP A 95 7.46 16.69 -9.32
C TRP A 95 7.66 15.27 -9.88
N VAL A 96 7.21 14.99 -11.10
CA VAL A 96 7.42 13.67 -11.71
C VAL A 96 8.91 13.47 -11.95
N GLY A 97 9.48 12.47 -11.28
CA GLY A 97 10.85 12.03 -11.48
C GLY A 97 10.92 10.90 -12.51
N GLN A 98 9.96 9.98 -12.50
CA GLN A 98 9.79 8.92 -13.49
C GLN A 98 8.32 8.53 -13.62
N VAL A 99 7.94 8.12 -14.83
CA VAL A 99 6.70 7.39 -15.11
C VAL A 99 6.98 5.90 -15.20
N PHE A 100 6.00 5.05 -14.93
CA PHE A 100 6.16 3.61 -15.08
C PHE A 100 4.87 2.88 -15.48
N VAL A 101 5.05 1.72 -16.09
CA VAL A 101 4.03 0.69 -16.26
C VAL A 101 4.54 -0.63 -15.70
N ILE A 102 3.69 -1.34 -14.98
CA ILE A 102 3.95 -2.67 -14.44
C ILE A 102 2.94 -3.63 -15.04
N GLU A 103 3.43 -4.70 -15.63
CA GLU A 103 2.61 -5.85 -16.02
C GLU A 103 2.81 -6.99 -15.03
N ARG A 104 1.70 -7.58 -14.60
CA ARG A 104 1.66 -8.78 -13.78
C ARG A 104 0.96 -9.89 -14.53
N GLU A 105 1.71 -10.92 -14.87
CA GLU A 105 1.18 -12.21 -15.27
C GLU A 105 1.11 -13.12 -14.06
N SER A 106 0.01 -13.87 -13.93
CA SER A 106 -0.14 -14.87 -12.90
C SER A 106 -0.69 -16.17 -13.47
N ILE A 107 0.03 -17.26 -13.21
CA ILE A 107 -0.30 -18.60 -13.67
C ILE A 107 -0.69 -19.45 -12.45
N ASN A 108 -1.91 -19.99 -12.46
CA ASN A 108 -2.32 -20.95 -11.46
C ASN A 108 -1.68 -22.32 -11.74
N LYS A 109 -0.88 -22.85 -10.81
CA LYS A 109 -0.11 -24.08 -11.00
C LYS A 109 -0.97 -25.33 -11.22
N LYS A 110 -2.21 -25.35 -10.71
CA LYS A 110 -3.11 -26.51 -10.81
C LYS A 110 -3.93 -26.52 -12.08
N THR A 111 -4.41 -25.34 -12.48
CA THR A 111 -5.36 -25.20 -13.59
C THR A 111 -4.70 -24.69 -14.87
N GLY A 112 -3.47 -24.18 -14.80
CA GLY A 112 -2.80 -23.51 -15.90
C GLY A 112 -3.41 -22.16 -16.26
N LYS A 113 -4.45 -21.70 -15.56
CA LYS A 113 -5.15 -20.44 -15.88
C LYS A 113 -4.20 -19.26 -15.72
N ILE A 114 -4.10 -18.46 -16.78
CA ILE A 114 -3.31 -17.23 -16.86
C ILE A 114 -4.22 -16.04 -16.59
N SER A 115 -3.72 -15.07 -15.83
CA SER A 115 -4.35 -13.77 -15.59
C SER A 115 -3.31 -12.68 -15.77
N ASN A 116 -3.65 -11.64 -16.54
CA ASN A 116 -2.78 -10.50 -16.81
C ASN A 116 -3.42 -9.22 -16.26
N GLU A 117 -2.60 -8.41 -15.59
CA GLU A 117 -3.00 -7.11 -15.07
C GLU A 117 -1.92 -6.08 -15.37
N THR A 118 -2.33 -4.88 -15.75
CA THR A 118 -1.42 -3.76 -16.03
C THR A 118 -1.73 -2.60 -15.07
N ALA A 119 -0.70 -2.03 -14.48
CA ALA A 119 -0.80 -0.89 -13.58
C ALA A 119 0.14 0.22 -14.04
N TYR A 120 -0.39 1.43 -14.18
CA TYR A 120 0.38 2.62 -14.54
C TYR A 120 0.66 3.44 -13.30
N GLY A 121 1.72 4.23 -13.30
CA GLY A 121 2.04 5.07 -12.17
C GLY A 121 3.09 6.12 -12.42
N VAL A 122 3.25 6.98 -11.42
CA VAL A 122 4.22 8.06 -11.38
C VAL A 122 4.94 8.06 -10.04
N THR A 123 6.23 8.41 -10.06
CA THR A 123 7.04 8.58 -8.85
C THR A 123 7.81 9.88 -8.92
N SER A 124 8.02 10.53 -7.77
CA SER A 124 8.88 11.70 -7.69
C SER A 124 10.38 11.36 -7.66
N CYS A 125 10.72 10.09 -7.50
CA CYS A 125 12.12 9.67 -7.52
C CYS A 125 12.64 9.66 -8.96
N ASN A 126 13.78 10.28 -9.19
CA ASN A 126 14.53 10.14 -10.45
C ASN A 126 15.22 8.76 -10.55
N PRO A 127 15.78 8.39 -11.71
CA PRO A 127 16.43 7.09 -11.91
C PRO A 127 17.57 6.81 -10.91
N GLU A 128 18.31 7.84 -10.48
CA GLU A 128 19.39 7.70 -9.49
C GLU A 128 18.86 7.36 -8.09
N GLN A 129 17.69 7.86 -7.73
CA GLN A 129 17.05 7.63 -6.43
C GLN A 129 16.26 6.31 -6.41
N ALA A 130 15.69 5.89 -7.53
CA ALA A 130 14.92 4.67 -7.65
C ALA A 130 15.08 4.02 -9.03
N SER A 131 15.82 2.91 -9.07
CA SER A 131 15.88 2.02 -10.23
C SER A 131 14.53 1.32 -10.47
N ALA A 132 14.36 0.77 -11.67
CA ALA A 132 13.19 -0.04 -12.04
C ALA A 132 12.91 -1.17 -11.04
N ASP A 133 13.92 -1.92 -10.61
CA ASP A 133 13.79 -2.96 -9.56
C ASP A 133 13.23 -2.40 -8.25
N LYS A 134 13.71 -1.23 -7.83
CA LYS A 134 13.27 -0.59 -6.59
C LYS A 134 11.82 -0.13 -6.70
N ILE A 135 11.43 0.45 -7.83
CA ILE A 135 10.04 0.85 -8.11
C ILE A 135 9.13 -0.39 -8.12
N LEU A 136 9.54 -1.47 -8.79
CA LEU A 136 8.78 -2.73 -8.85
C LEU A 136 8.61 -3.35 -7.46
N LYS A 137 9.67 -3.35 -6.65
CA LYS A 137 9.63 -3.80 -5.26
C LYS A 137 8.71 -2.94 -4.40
N THR A 138 8.81 -1.61 -4.50
CA THR A 138 7.94 -0.68 -3.77
C THR A 138 6.47 -0.91 -4.11
N ASN A 139 6.15 -1.12 -5.39
CA ASN A 139 4.79 -1.44 -5.81
C ASN A 139 4.31 -2.78 -5.21
N ARG A 140 5.15 -3.82 -5.25
CA ARG A 140 4.85 -5.12 -4.64
C ARG A 140 4.59 -5.00 -3.14
N ASP A 141 5.46 -4.31 -2.41
CA ASP A 141 5.35 -4.13 -0.97
C ASP A 141 4.06 -3.38 -0.61
N HIS A 142 3.69 -2.35 -1.40
CA HIS A 142 2.42 -1.64 -1.25
C HIS A 142 1.21 -2.59 -1.40
N TRP A 143 1.15 -3.39 -2.47
CA TRP A 143 0.09 -4.37 -2.67
C TRP A 143 0.05 -5.45 -1.60
N CYS A 144 1.20 -5.90 -1.09
CA CYS A 144 1.26 -6.84 0.02
C CYS A 144 0.62 -6.26 1.29
N ILE A 145 0.84 -4.96 1.57
CA ILE A 145 0.21 -4.27 2.70
C ILE A 145 -1.30 -4.15 2.49
N GLU A 146 -1.73 -3.69 1.31
CA GLU A 146 -3.14 -3.52 0.98
C GLU A 146 -3.88 -4.86 1.05
N ASN A 147 -3.41 -5.88 0.32
CA ASN A 147 -4.00 -7.22 0.34
C ASN A 147 -4.04 -7.81 1.75
N SER A 148 -2.95 -7.66 2.53
CA SER A 148 -2.93 -8.15 3.91
C SER A 148 -3.96 -7.44 4.78
N CYS A 149 -4.09 -6.12 4.68
CA CYS A 149 -5.05 -5.35 5.46
C CYS A 149 -6.49 -5.64 5.04
N HIS A 150 -6.80 -5.58 3.75
CA HIS A 150 -8.14 -5.87 3.22
C HIS A 150 -8.59 -7.28 3.57
N TYR A 151 -7.78 -8.30 3.25
CA TYR A 151 -8.10 -9.69 3.58
C TYR A 151 -8.36 -9.91 5.07
N ILE A 152 -7.55 -9.31 5.95
CA ILE A 152 -7.75 -9.44 7.40
C ILE A 152 -9.06 -8.77 7.83
N ILE A 153 -9.39 -7.63 7.26
CA ILE A 153 -10.62 -6.91 7.61
C ILE A 153 -11.85 -7.67 7.13
N ASP A 154 -11.86 -8.11 5.87
CA ASP A 154 -12.98 -8.86 5.30
C ASP A 154 -13.15 -10.20 6.02
N TRP A 155 -12.05 -10.92 6.26
CA TRP A 155 -12.11 -12.25 6.88
C TRP A 155 -12.48 -12.22 8.37
N ASN A 156 -11.97 -11.24 9.14
CA ASN A 156 -12.18 -11.23 10.60
C ASN A 156 -13.33 -10.34 11.05
N PHE A 157 -13.71 -9.33 10.27
CA PHE A 157 -14.78 -8.41 10.62
C PHE A 157 -16.00 -8.51 9.69
N ASP A 158 -15.95 -9.36 8.66
CA ASP A 158 -17.01 -9.54 7.66
C ASP A 158 -17.46 -8.17 7.11
N GLU A 159 -16.47 -7.30 6.82
CA GLU A 159 -16.69 -5.89 6.48
C GLU A 159 -17.59 -5.76 5.25
N ASP A 160 -17.39 -6.59 4.23
CA ASP A 160 -18.22 -6.66 3.02
C ASP A 160 -19.69 -6.95 3.30
N ARG A 161 -20.01 -7.72 4.34
CA ARG A 161 -21.41 -8.04 4.72
C ARG A 161 -21.97 -7.10 5.76
N SER A 162 -21.21 -6.09 6.19
CA SER A 162 -21.64 -5.17 7.24
C SER A 162 -22.82 -4.34 6.76
N ARG A 163 -23.94 -4.36 7.50
CA ARG A 163 -25.18 -3.63 7.14
C ARG A 163 -25.18 -2.16 7.57
N ILE A 164 -24.06 -1.67 8.12
CA ILE A 164 -23.90 -0.29 8.58
C ILE A 164 -23.79 0.60 7.34
N ARG A 165 -24.75 1.52 7.16
CA ARG A 165 -24.87 2.34 5.94
C ARG A 165 -25.33 3.79 6.16
N THR A 166 -25.51 4.20 7.41
CA THR A 166 -26.09 5.51 7.75
C THR A 166 -25.04 6.47 8.30
N GLY A 167 -25.10 7.73 7.86
CA GLY A 167 -24.21 8.80 8.31
C GLY A 167 -22.73 8.44 8.21
N TYR A 168 -21.96 8.79 9.25
CA TYR A 168 -20.53 8.46 9.37
C TYR A 168 -20.25 7.04 9.90
N GLY A 169 -21.28 6.21 10.05
CA GLY A 169 -21.17 4.85 10.60
C GLY A 169 -20.17 3.96 9.83
N PRO A 170 -20.25 3.84 8.50
CA PRO A 170 -19.32 3.01 7.72
C PRO A 170 -17.86 3.44 7.90
N GLU A 171 -17.59 4.76 7.80
CA GLU A 171 -16.25 5.33 7.89
C GLU A 171 -15.64 5.14 9.29
N ASN A 172 -16.43 5.41 10.34
CA ASN A 172 -15.97 5.26 11.73
C ASN A 172 -15.64 3.81 12.06
N VAL A 173 -16.48 2.87 11.63
CA VAL A 173 -16.26 1.45 11.90
C VAL A 173 -15.05 0.92 11.14
N SER A 174 -14.86 1.31 9.88
CA SER A 174 -13.66 0.93 9.12
C SER A 174 -12.38 1.47 9.77
N ARG A 175 -12.38 2.72 10.25
CA ARG A 175 -11.26 3.30 11.02
C ARG A 175 -10.93 2.50 12.28
N LEU A 176 -11.94 2.14 13.08
CA LEU A 176 -11.76 1.35 14.30
C LEU A 176 -11.21 -0.05 14.01
N ARG A 177 -11.72 -0.72 12.98
CA ARG A 177 -11.22 -2.04 12.53
C ARG A 177 -9.75 -1.95 12.10
N ARG A 178 -9.41 -0.98 11.25
CA ARG A 178 -8.03 -0.72 10.81
C ARG A 178 -7.10 -0.42 11.98
N PHE A 179 -7.55 0.37 12.94
CA PHE A 179 -6.81 0.65 14.18
C PHE A 179 -6.54 -0.63 14.99
N ALA A 180 -7.56 -1.47 15.21
CA ALA A 180 -7.41 -2.73 15.92
C ALA A 180 -6.43 -3.69 15.22
N VAL A 181 -6.50 -3.80 13.89
CA VAL A 181 -5.56 -4.61 13.10
C VAL A 181 -4.14 -4.07 13.20
N GLY A 182 -3.95 -2.76 13.05
CA GLY A 182 -2.63 -2.11 13.13
C GLY A 182 -1.96 -2.34 14.49
N LEU A 183 -2.73 -2.20 15.56
CA LEU A 183 -2.28 -2.47 16.92
C LEU A 183 -1.91 -3.95 17.17
N ILE A 184 -2.71 -4.88 16.65
CA ILE A 184 -2.38 -6.31 16.78
C ILE A 184 -1.08 -6.62 16.03
N LYS A 185 -0.91 -6.07 14.82
CA LYS A 185 0.31 -6.22 14.03
C LYS A 185 1.53 -5.58 14.69
N SER A 186 1.38 -4.43 15.36
CA SER A 186 2.51 -3.73 15.99
C SER A 186 3.20 -4.53 17.10
N LYS A 187 2.52 -5.56 17.63
CA LYS A 187 3.05 -6.49 18.63
C LYS A 187 3.69 -7.75 18.03
N GLY A 188 3.93 -7.78 16.71
CA GLY A 188 4.70 -8.83 16.03
C GLY A 188 4.01 -10.19 16.01
N VAL A 189 2.67 -10.23 16.00
CA VAL A 189 1.95 -11.50 16.03
C VAL A 189 2.05 -12.24 14.68
N PRO A 190 2.20 -13.58 14.69
CA PRO A 190 2.31 -14.37 13.46
C PRO A 190 0.97 -14.48 12.70
N SER A 191 -0.16 -14.38 13.41
CA SER A 191 -1.49 -14.41 12.80
C SER A 191 -2.44 -13.45 13.50
N VAL A 192 -2.89 -12.43 12.77
CA VAL A 192 -3.90 -11.48 13.25
C VAL A 192 -5.22 -12.18 13.53
N ALA A 193 -5.63 -13.10 12.66
CA ALA A 193 -6.89 -13.85 12.83
C ALA A 193 -6.90 -14.71 14.10
N GLN A 194 -5.79 -15.41 14.38
CA GLN A 194 -5.66 -16.18 15.61
C GLN A 194 -5.67 -15.26 16.84
N LYS A 195 -4.94 -14.15 16.79
CA LYS A 195 -4.89 -13.22 17.92
C LYS A 195 -6.24 -12.55 18.18
N MET A 196 -6.95 -12.17 17.13
CA MET A 196 -8.32 -11.66 17.23
C MET A 196 -9.24 -12.68 17.88
N ARG A 197 -9.19 -13.96 17.51
CA ARG A 197 -9.98 -15.02 18.17
C ARG A 197 -9.65 -15.17 19.66
N GLN A 198 -8.38 -15.03 20.06
CA GLN A 198 -7.97 -15.08 21.46
C GLN A 198 -8.47 -13.87 22.28
N LEU A 199 -8.55 -12.71 21.64
CA LEU A 199 -8.99 -11.47 22.28
C LEU A 199 -10.52 -11.28 22.22
N ALA A 200 -11.19 -11.95 21.28
CA ALA A 200 -12.62 -11.84 21.08
C ALA A 200 -13.40 -12.27 22.33
N MET A 201 -14.41 -11.48 22.68
CA MET A 201 -15.30 -11.71 23.83
C MET A 201 -14.62 -11.76 25.22
N ASN A 202 -13.35 -11.33 25.33
CA ASN A 202 -12.68 -11.16 26.62
C ASN A 202 -12.13 -9.74 26.78
N VAL A 203 -12.96 -8.85 27.33
CA VAL A 203 -12.63 -7.43 27.53
C VAL A 203 -11.34 -7.27 28.36
N ARG A 204 -11.15 -8.10 29.38
CA ARG A 204 -9.94 -8.04 30.23
C ARG A 204 -8.69 -8.37 29.43
N SER A 205 -8.72 -9.45 28.64
CA SER A 205 -7.59 -9.81 27.77
C SER A 205 -7.30 -8.74 26.70
N VAL A 206 -8.33 -8.04 26.20
CA VAL A 206 -8.14 -6.89 25.31
C VAL A 206 -7.44 -5.75 26.04
N LEU A 207 -7.90 -5.37 27.23
CA LEU A 207 -7.30 -4.28 28.01
C LEU A 207 -5.87 -4.61 28.47
N ASP A 208 -5.61 -5.86 28.88
CA ASP A 208 -4.26 -6.34 29.20
C ASP A 208 -3.36 -6.31 27.96
N TYR A 209 -3.89 -6.73 26.80
CA TYR A 209 -3.18 -6.63 25.54
C TYR A 209 -2.94 -5.18 25.12
N LEU A 210 -3.80 -4.24 25.48
CA LEU A 210 -3.59 -2.80 25.26
C LEU A 210 -2.65 -2.15 26.26
N ARG A 211 -2.19 -2.88 27.28
CA ARG A 211 -1.47 -2.33 28.45
C ARG A 211 -2.28 -1.26 29.20
N MET A 212 -3.61 -1.40 29.20
CA MET A 212 -4.56 -0.47 29.83
C MET A 212 -5.01 -0.94 31.23
N THR A 213 -4.35 -1.95 31.80
CA THR A 213 -4.63 -2.44 33.16
C THR A 213 -3.38 -2.30 34.03
N LYS A 214 -3.56 -2.09 35.34
CA LYS A 214 -2.44 -2.02 36.30
C LYS A 214 -1.53 -3.26 36.30
N ASN A 215 -2.04 -4.40 35.84
CA ASN A 215 -1.31 -5.68 35.85
C ASN A 215 -0.50 -5.91 34.56
N SER A 216 -0.68 -5.08 33.53
CA SER A 216 0.01 -5.24 32.23
C SER A 216 1.26 -4.35 32.08
N SER A 217 1.63 -3.62 33.13
CA SER A 217 2.78 -2.71 33.22
C SER A 217 4.00 -3.29 33.97
N VAL A 218 4.13 -4.61 34.10
CA VAL A 218 5.32 -5.27 34.69
C VAL A 218 5.94 -6.10 33.56
N SER A 219 7.16 -5.84 33.07
CA SER A 219 8.43 -5.89 33.80
C SER A 219 9.58 -5.20 33.04
N CYS A 220 10.47 -4.53 33.79
CA CYS A 220 11.92 -4.53 33.59
C CYS A 220 12.58 -4.17 34.94
N VAL A 221 12.75 -5.16 35.80
CA VAL A 221 13.80 -5.14 36.83
C VAL A 221 14.67 -6.34 36.53
N SER A 222 15.87 -6.08 36.01
CA SER A 222 16.92 -7.07 35.87
C SER A 222 17.44 -7.44 37.26
N PRO A 223 17.67 -8.73 37.59
CA PRO A 223 18.44 -9.08 38.77
C PRO A 223 19.91 -8.71 38.53
N SER A 224 20.52 -8.12 39.56
CA SER A 224 21.94 -7.78 39.70
C SER A 224 22.86 -8.98 39.52
#